data_AF-X0KJC7-F1
#
_entry.id   AF-X0KJC7-F1
#
_cell.length_a   1.000
_cell.length_b   1.000
_cell.length_c   1.000
_cell.angle_alpha   90.00
_cell.angle_beta   90.00
_cell.angle_gamma   90.00
#
_symmetry.space_group_name_H-M   'P 1'
#
loop_
_entity.id
_entity.type
_entity.pdbx_description
1 polymer ?
#
loop_
_entity_poly.entity_id
_entity_poly.type
_entity_poly.pdbx_seq_one_letter_code
_entity_poly.pdbx_strand_id
1 'polypeptide(L)'
;DLYILSKDQGSLDIAREVLKKLPYKLNLAKSKKIAIKDLKDHGLKTLGTYIGPLEGRRAFLEEKLDTLQQAIATLQDLPKQHSLLLLRGSIHLLLRHLLRQLNPEGLSDLWERADILIKEAIITLVARSPAERPKEPDPYFLSLPVREGGLGLPLHKELAQGLYQAAKETAKKILIGITGFFTSYPSLSTSEAQNPSQDQGKSAKEVFKELNKAKLETFLQDLPISYKQARLENASYLG
;
A
#
# COMPACT_ATOMS: atom_id res chain seq x y z
N ASP A 1 5.53 -6.80 -18.33
CA ASP A 1 4.70 -5.82 -19.07
C ASP A 1 5.52 -4.61 -19.46
N LEU A 2 5.29 -4.08 -20.67
CA LEU A 2 5.94 -2.87 -21.17
C LEU A 2 4.87 -1.82 -21.44
N TYR A 3 5.09 -0.61 -20.95
CA TYR A 3 4.22 0.55 -21.16
C TYR A 3 4.99 1.61 -21.94
N ILE A 4 4.40 2.11 -23.02
CA ILE A 4 4.97 3.17 -23.84
C ILE A 4 4.00 4.33 -23.83
N LEU A 5 4.41 5.43 -23.19
CA LEU A 5 3.69 6.70 -23.20
C LEU A 5 4.19 7.51 -24.38
N SER A 6 3.31 7.79 -25.33
CA SER A 6 3.65 8.55 -26.53
C SER A 6 2.56 9.55 -26.88
N LYS A 7 2.97 10.68 -27.46
CA LYS A 7 2.06 11.64 -28.09
C LYS A 7 1.67 11.20 -29.50
N ASP A 8 2.46 10.32 -30.12
CA ASP A 8 2.30 9.91 -31.51
C ASP A 8 1.40 8.68 -31.66
N GLN A 9 0.56 8.69 -32.69
CA GLN A 9 -0.36 7.58 -32.92
C GLN A 9 0.33 6.32 -33.47
N GLY A 10 1.51 6.41 -34.08
CA GLY A 10 2.23 5.29 -34.71
C GLY A 10 3.16 4.49 -33.78
N SER A 11 3.24 4.82 -32.49
CA SER A 11 4.25 4.22 -31.59
C SER A 11 4.09 2.73 -31.35
N LEU A 12 2.87 2.20 -31.48
CA LEU A 12 2.63 0.75 -31.37
C LEU A 12 3.29 -0.01 -32.53
N ASP A 13 3.21 0.52 -33.75
CA ASP A 13 3.77 -0.14 -34.92
C ASP A 13 5.29 -0.04 -34.95
N ILE A 14 5.85 1.10 -34.53
CA ILE A 14 7.29 1.24 -34.31
C ILE A 14 7.78 0.24 -33.25
N ALA A 15 7.08 0.14 -32.11
CA ALA A 15 7.43 -0.82 -31.08
C ALA A 15 7.35 -2.27 -31.60
N ARG A 16 6.34 -2.60 -32.41
CA ARG A 16 6.22 -3.92 -33.05
C ARG A 16 7.41 -4.22 -33.96
N GLU A 17 7.79 -3.30 -34.82
CA GLU A 17 8.91 -3.49 -35.75
C GLU A 17 10.26 -3.64 -35.02
N VAL A 18 10.48 -2.88 -33.95
CA VAL A 18 11.68 -3.02 -33.12
C VAL A 18 11.68 -4.36 -32.38
N LEU A 19 10.54 -4.74 -31.78
CA LEU A 19 10.44 -5.97 -30.97
C LEU A 19 10.45 -7.24 -31.83
N LYS A 20 10.05 -7.18 -33.12
CA LYS A 20 10.20 -8.29 -34.07
C LYS A 20 11.66 -8.71 -34.28
N LYS A 21 12.61 -7.80 -34.08
CA LYS A 21 14.05 -8.08 -34.22
C LYS A 21 14.64 -8.80 -33.00
N LEU A 22 13.89 -8.89 -31.91
CA LEU A 22 14.32 -9.57 -30.69
C LEU A 22 13.92 -11.06 -30.75
N PRO A 23 14.61 -11.93 -30.00
CA PRO A 23 14.24 -13.36 -29.91
C PRO A 23 12.90 -13.62 -29.21
N TYR A 24 12.21 -12.57 -28.76
CA TYR A 24 10.96 -12.65 -28.00
C TYR A 24 9.75 -12.30 -28.88
N LYS A 25 8.69 -13.13 -28.82
CA LYS A 25 7.43 -12.86 -29.51
C LYS A 25 6.49 -12.04 -28.63
N LEU A 26 6.02 -10.92 -29.15
CA LEU A 26 5.02 -10.08 -28.49
C LEU A 26 3.66 -10.79 -28.46
N ASN A 27 2.99 -10.79 -27.31
CA ASN A 27 1.62 -11.30 -27.22
C ASN A 27 0.61 -10.25 -27.71
N LEU A 28 0.30 -10.31 -29.01
CA LEU A 28 -0.60 -9.35 -29.67
C LEU A 28 -2.01 -9.30 -29.08
N ALA A 29 -2.51 -10.41 -28.52
CA ALA A 29 -3.82 -10.43 -27.88
C ALA A 29 -3.87 -9.59 -26.59
N LYS A 30 -2.72 -9.45 -25.92
CA LYS A 30 -2.58 -8.63 -24.70
C LYS A 30 -2.05 -7.21 -24.97
N SER A 31 -1.44 -6.97 -26.13
CA SER A 31 -0.91 -5.66 -26.50
C SER A 31 -2.00 -4.74 -27.03
N LYS A 32 -2.23 -3.63 -26.32
CA LYS A 32 -3.29 -2.68 -26.65
C LYS A 32 -2.74 -1.26 -26.66
N LYS A 33 -3.35 -0.41 -27.50
CA LYS A 33 -3.18 1.04 -27.47
C LYS A 33 -4.41 1.62 -26.78
N ILE A 34 -4.18 2.45 -25.77
CA ILE A 34 -5.25 3.07 -24.98
C ILE A 34 -4.98 4.57 -24.96
N ALA A 35 -5.98 5.39 -25.30
CA ALA A 35 -5.80 6.83 -25.19
C ALA A 35 -5.86 7.25 -23.72
N ILE A 36 -5.12 8.31 -23.36
CA ILE A 36 -5.12 8.84 -21.99
C ILE A 36 -6.50 9.34 -21.57
N LYS A 37 -7.34 9.78 -22.53
CA LYS A 37 -8.73 10.18 -22.27
C LYS A 37 -9.56 8.96 -21.84
N ASP A 38 -9.51 7.88 -22.61
CA ASP A 38 -10.21 6.63 -22.31
C ASP A 38 -9.80 6.02 -20.95
N LEU A 39 -8.55 6.24 -20.52
CA LEU A 39 -8.08 5.86 -19.19
C LEU A 39 -8.83 6.57 -18.05
N LYS A 40 -9.30 7.80 -18.26
CA LYS A 40 -10.09 8.52 -17.26
C LYS A 40 -11.52 7.98 -17.16
N ASP A 41 -12.07 7.53 -18.29
CA ASP A 41 -13.47 7.13 -18.39
C ASP A 41 -13.66 5.63 -18.10
N HIS A 42 -12.74 4.78 -18.56
CA HIS A 42 -12.86 3.32 -18.45
C HIS A 42 -11.81 2.69 -17.52
N GLY A 43 -10.73 3.40 -17.23
CA GLY A 43 -9.64 2.91 -16.41
C GLY A 43 -8.87 1.71 -16.96
N LEU A 44 -7.89 1.26 -16.18
CA LEU A 44 -6.97 0.19 -16.53
C LEU A 44 -6.50 -0.53 -15.26
N LYS A 45 -6.74 -1.85 -15.22
CA LYS A 45 -6.11 -2.76 -14.25
C LYS A 45 -4.70 -3.09 -14.75
N THR A 46 -3.68 -2.75 -13.98
CA THR A 46 -2.27 -2.89 -14.38
C THR A 46 -1.38 -3.07 -13.16
N LEU A 47 -0.34 -3.91 -13.25
CA LEU A 47 0.67 -4.10 -12.20
C LEU A 47 0.10 -4.35 -10.79
N GLY A 48 -1.05 -5.02 -10.71
CA GLY A 48 -1.72 -5.30 -9.43
C GLY A 48 -2.42 -4.10 -8.79
N THR A 49 -2.67 -3.02 -9.54
CA THR A 49 -3.46 -1.83 -9.15
C THR A 49 -4.49 -1.46 -10.23
N TYR A 50 -5.25 -0.38 -9.99
CA TYR A 50 -6.20 0.20 -10.93
C TYR A 50 -5.96 1.71 -11.09
N ILE A 51 -5.94 2.18 -12.34
CA ILE A 51 -5.85 3.59 -12.71
C ILE A 51 -7.14 3.97 -13.41
N GLY A 52 -7.81 5.05 -13.01
CA GLY A 52 -9.02 5.53 -13.69
C GLY A 52 -10.08 6.09 -12.75
N PRO A 53 -11.37 6.00 -13.12
CA PRO A 53 -12.46 6.64 -12.38
C PRO A 53 -12.68 6.03 -11.00
N LEU A 54 -13.39 6.75 -10.13
CA LEU A 54 -13.66 6.33 -8.76
C LEU A 54 -14.41 4.99 -8.72
N GLU A 55 -15.45 4.81 -9.52
CA GLU A 55 -16.26 3.58 -9.55
C GLU A 55 -15.40 2.34 -9.81
N GLY A 56 -14.52 2.40 -10.82
CA GLY A 56 -13.61 1.31 -11.12
C GLY A 56 -12.56 1.06 -10.03
N ARG A 57 -12.06 2.12 -9.37
CA ARG A 57 -11.16 1.98 -8.21
C ARG A 57 -11.87 1.31 -7.03
N ARG A 58 -13.14 1.64 -6.78
CA ARG A 58 -13.97 1.04 -5.74
C ARG A 58 -14.20 -0.44 -6.01
N ALA A 59 -14.72 -0.78 -7.18
CA ALA A 59 -14.94 -2.18 -7.57
C ALA A 59 -13.65 -3.02 -7.51
N PHE A 60 -12.52 -2.45 -7.93
CA PHE A 60 -11.22 -3.10 -7.80
C PHE A 60 -10.82 -3.34 -6.35
N LEU A 61 -10.98 -2.36 -5.46
CA LEU A 61 -10.64 -2.52 -4.05
C LEU A 61 -11.59 -3.50 -3.34
N GLU A 62 -12.88 -3.49 -3.68
CA GLU A 62 -13.85 -4.48 -3.20
C GLU A 62 -13.44 -5.92 -3.56
N GLU A 63 -13.04 -6.20 -4.80
CA GLU A 63 -12.49 -7.51 -5.22
C GLU A 63 -11.30 -7.94 -4.34
N LYS A 64 -10.45 -6.97 -3.94
CA LYS A 64 -9.29 -7.21 -3.08
C LYS A 64 -9.67 -7.40 -1.61
N LEU A 65 -10.71 -6.72 -1.14
CA LEU A 65 -11.27 -6.94 0.19
C LEU A 65 -11.93 -8.32 0.30
N ASP A 66 -12.60 -8.79 -0.75
CA ASP A 66 -13.16 -10.14 -0.79
C ASP A 66 -12.05 -11.19 -0.71
N THR A 67 -10.93 -10.96 -1.41
CA THR A 67 -9.73 -11.81 -1.31
C THR A 67 -9.16 -11.81 0.12
N LEU A 68 -9.08 -10.64 0.76
CA LEU A 68 -8.64 -10.52 2.16
C LEU A 68 -9.58 -11.28 3.11
N GLN A 69 -10.90 -11.12 2.92
CA GLN A 69 -11.92 -11.78 3.74
C GLN A 69 -11.84 -13.31 3.59
N GLN A 70 -11.66 -13.81 2.37
CA GLN A 70 -11.45 -15.24 2.12
C GLN A 70 -10.17 -15.74 2.82
N ALA A 71 -9.06 -15.00 2.70
CA ALA A 71 -7.82 -15.35 3.40
C ALA A 71 -8.01 -15.38 4.93
N ILE A 72 -8.73 -14.43 5.51
CA ILE A 72 -9.07 -14.41 6.93
C ILE A 72 -9.93 -15.63 7.31
N ALA A 73 -10.90 -16.02 6.47
CA ALA A 73 -11.75 -17.17 6.74
C ALA A 73 -10.95 -18.48 6.87
N THR A 74 -9.89 -18.65 6.07
CA THR A 74 -9.00 -19.84 6.16
C THR A 74 -8.24 -19.94 7.48
N LEU A 75 -8.17 -18.87 8.28
CA LEU A 75 -7.52 -18.88 9.58
C LEU A 75 -8.34 -19.58 10.68
N GLN A 76 -9.65 -19.77 10.46
CA GLN A 76 -10.55 -20.32 11.46
C GLN A 76 -10.24 -21.78 11.82
N ASP A 77 -9.71 -22.54 10.86
CA ASP A 77 -9.40 -23.96 11.03
C ASP A 77 -8.00 -24.21 11.64
N LEU A 78 -7.23 -23.15 11.85
CA LEU A 78 -5.84 -23.24 12.31
C LEU A 78 -5.74 -23.02 13.84
N PRO A 79 -4.73 -23.61 14.50
CA PRO A 79 -4.45 -23.28 15.89
C PRO A 79 -4.14 -21.79 16.05
N LYS A 80 -4.67 -21.16 17.10
CA LYS A 80 -4.63 -19.70 17.33
C LYS A 80 -3.27 -19.03 17.08
N GLN A 81 -2.18 -19.65 17.52
CA GLN A 81 -0.83 -19.11 17.33
C GLN A 81 -0.42 -19.07 15.85
N HIS A 82 -0.76 -20.10 15.09
CA HIS A 82 -0.50 -20.17 13.64
C HIS A 82 -1.34 -19.13 12.91
N SER A 83 -2.61 -18.99 13.29
CA SER A 83 -3.50 -17.99 12.72
C SER A 83 -3.00 -16.56 12.97
N LEU A 84 -2.57 -16.26 14.20
CA LEU A 84 -1.99 -14.96 14.54
C LEU A 84 -0.69 -14.69 13.77
N LEU A 85 0.17 -15.70 13.64
CA LEU A 85 1.43 -15.60 12.88
C LEU A 85 1.15 -15.29 11.40
N LEU A 86 0.21 -15.99 10.77
CA LEU A 86 -0.16 -15.78 9.37
C LEU A 86 -0.85 -14.43 9.16
N LEU A 87 -1.71 -14.02 10.10
CA LEU A 87 -2.35 -12.72 10.07
C LEU A 87 -1.31 -11.59 10.09
N ARG A 88 -0.37 -11.65 11.04
CA ARG A 88 0.72 -10.65 11.20
C ARG A 88 1.82 -10.78 10.16
N GLY A 89 2.06 -11.96 9.60
CA GLY A 89 3.18 -12.21 8.69
C GLY A 89 2.82 -12.07 7.22
N SER A 90 1.54 -12.22 6.86
CA SER A 90 1.14 -12.38 5.46
C SER A 90 -0.20 -11.72 5.14
N ILE A 91 -1.29 -12.09 5.82
CA ILE A 91 -2.65 -11.76 5.36
C ILE A 91 -2.92 -10.26 5.44
N HIS A 92 -2.55 -9.59 6.53
CA HIS A 92 -2.73 -8.14 6.64
C HIS A 92 -1.85 -7.35 5.64
N LEU A 93 -0.82 -7.98 5.05
CA LEU A 93 0.07 -7.36 4.06
C LEU A 93 -0.48 -7.43 2.63
N LEU A 94 -1.54 -8.20 2.37
CA LEU A 94 -2.08 -8.43 1.02
C LEU A 94 -2.49 -7.13 0.30
N LEU A 95 -2.90 -6.11 1.07
CA LEU A 95 -3.31 -4.80 0.52
C LEU A 95 -2.21 -3.74 0.65
N ARG A 96 -1.05 -4.07 1.23
CA ARG A 96 -0.03 -3.07 1.58
C ARG A 96 0.58 -2.38 0.37
N HIS A 97 0.68 -3.04 -0.78
CA HIS A 97 1.14 -2.40 -2.01
C HIS A 97 0.11 -1.39 -2.54
N LEU A 98 -1.18 -1.65 -2.37
CA LEU A 98 -2.25 -0.75 -2.82
C LEU A 98 -2.24 0.57 -2.07
N LEU A 99 -1.85 0.60 -0.80
CA LEU A 99 -1.68 1.84 -0.03
C LEU A 99 -0.68 2.82 -0.69
N ARG A 100 0.20 2.33 -1.58
CA ARG A 100 1.18 3.15 -2.32
C ARG A 100 0.76 3.43 -3.77
N GLN A 101 -0.14 2.64 -4.34
CA GLN A 101 -0.39 2.59 -5.78
C GLN A 101 -1.80 2.99 -6.17
N LEU A 102 -2.79 2.77 -5.30
CA LEU A 102 -4.18 3.08 -5.55
C LEU A 102 -4.49 4.46 -4.98
N ASN A 103 -5.05 5.36 -5.80
CA ASN A 103 -5.49 6.66 -5.30
C ASN A 103 -6.56 6.45 -4.20
N PRO A 104 -6.34 6.92 -2.96
CA PRO A 104 -7.26 6.71 -1.83
C PRO A 104 -8.50 7.61 -1.82
N GLU A 105 -8.53 8.64 -2.66
CA GLU A 105 -9.65 9.59 -2.75
C GLU A 105 -10.97 8.87 -3.04
N GLY A 106 -11.96 9.02 -2.16
CA GLY A 106 -13.28 8.38 -2.26
C GLY A 106 -13.31 6.90 -1.85
N LEU A 107 -12.23 6.37 -1.24
CA LEU A 107 -12.11 4.96 -0.82
C LEU A 107 -11.98 4.77 0.70
N SER A 108 -12.19 5.82 1.50
CA SER A 108 -11.94 5.79 2.94
C SER A 108 -12.76 4.74 3.69
N ASP A 109 -14.01 4.56 3.28
CA ASP A 109 -14.94 3.54 3.79
C ASP A 109 -14.48 2.11 3.48
N LEU A 110 -13.88 1.88 2.30
CA LEU A 110 -13.35 0.58 1.92
C LEU A 110 -12.06 0.26 2.69
N TRP A 111 -11.21 1.26 2.94
CA TRP A 111 -10.04 1.08 3.81
C TRP A 111 -10.44 0.83 5.27
N GLU A 112 -11.49 1.49 5.76
CA GLU A 112 -12.08 1.20 7.06
C GLU A 112 -12.62 -0.24 7.13
N ARG A 113 -13.27 -0.71 6.06
CA ARG A 113 -13.72 -2.11 5.97
C ARG A 113 -12.56 -3.09 6.07
N ALA A 114 -11.39 -2.80 5.48
CA ALA A 114 -10.19 -3.63 5.66
C ALA A 114 -9.78 -3.72 7.13
N ASP A 115 -9.81 -2.59 7.84
CA ASP A 115 -9.43 -2.51 9.25
C ASP A 115 -10.43 -3.25 10.14
N ILE A 116 -11.73 -3.13 9.86
CA ILE A 116 -12.79 -3.90 10.52
C ILE A 116 -12.57 -5.40 10.32
N LEU A 117 -12.29 -5.87 9.10
CA LEU A 117 -12.04 -7.28 8.83
C LEU A 117 -10.86 -7.83 9.65
N ILE A 118 -9.75 -7.10 9.71
CA ILE A 118 -8.56 -7.50 10.50
C ILE A 118 -8.88 -7.48 12.00
N LYS A 119 -9.62 -6.48 12.47
CA LYS A 119 -10.03 -6.37 13.86
C LYS A 119 -10.94 -7.52 14.29
N GLU A 120 -11.95 -7.85 13.49
CA GLU A 120 -12.85 -8.98 13.73
C GLU A 120 -12.10 -10.31 13.73
N ALA A 121 -11.09 -10.46 12.86
CA ALA A 121 -10.22 -11.63 12.86
C ALA A 121 -9.48 -11.76 14.21
N ILE A 122 -8.92 -10.67 14.74
CA ILE A 122 -8.26 -10.67 16.06
C ILE A 122 -9.23 -10.99 17.19
N ILE A 123 -10.41 -10.37 17.21
CA ILE A 123 -11.46 -10.65 18.23
C ILE A 123 -11.80 -12.14 18.23
N THR A 124 -11.96 -12.72 17.03
CA THR A 124 -12.26 -14.15 16.86
C THR A 124 -11.13 -15.04 17.36
N LEU A 125 -9.87 -14.67 17.12
CA LEU A 125 -8.71 -15.43 17.61
C LEU A 125 -8.57 -15.38 19.14
N VAL A 126 -8.87 -14.23 19.75
CA VAL A 126 -8.78 -14.06 21.21
C VAL A 126 -9.95 -14.74 21.92
N ALA A 127 -11.14 -14.77 21.33
CA ALA A 127 -12.34 -15.37 21.92
C ALA A 127 -12.10 -16.82 22.35
N ARG A 128 -12.53 -17.18 23.57
CA ARG A 128 -12.40 -18.54 24.10
C ARG A 128 -13.40 -19.50 23.45
N SER A 129 -14.58 -18.98 23.13
CA SER A 129 -15.64 -19.65 22.40
C SER A 129 -16.39 -18.63 21.53
N PRO A 130 -17.17 -19.06 20.53
CA PRO A 130 -17.99 -18.15 19.71
C PRO A 130 -18.98 -17.29 20.52
N ALA A 131 -19.42 -17.78 21.68
CA ALA A 131 -20.33 -17.08 22.58
C ALA A 131 -19.62 -16.07 23.52
N GLU A 132 -18.32 -16.26 23.78
CA GLU A 132 -17.52 -15.38 24.63
C GLU A 132 -16.67 -14.43 23.79
N ARG A 133 -17.34 -13.43 23.19
CA ARG A 133 -16.63 -12.35 22.49
C ARG A 133 -15.92 -11.45 23.51
N PRO A 134 -14.59 -11.28 23.40
CA PRO A 134 -13.87 -10.35 24.26
C PRO A 134 -14.30 -8.92 23.99
N LYS A 135 -14.08 -8.03 24.97
CA LYS A 135 -14.25 -6.59 24.76
C LYS A 135 -13.42 -6.15 23.55
N GLU A 136 -14.01 -5.27 22.76
CA GLU A 136 -13.39 -4.74 21.55
C GLU A 136 -11.98 -4.19 21.86
N PRO A 137 -10.93 -4.68 21.18
CA PRO A 137 -9.58 -4.24 21.43
C PRO A 137 -9.42 -2.78 20.99
N ASP A 138 -8.67 -2.04 21.80
CA ASP A 138 -8.29 -0.67 21.46
C ASP A 138 -7.49 -0.68 20.14
N PRO A 139 -7.90 0.12 19.13
CA PRO A 139 -7.18 0.29 17.87
C PRO A 139 -5.69 0.61 18.02
N TYR A 140 -5.29 1.29 19.11
CA TYR A 140 -3.89 1.59 19.40
C TYR A 140 -3.07 0.32 19.66
N PHE A 141 -3.58 -0.63 20.45
CA PHE A 141 -2.88 -1.90 20.70
C PHE A 141 -2.74 -2.76 19.44
N LEU A 142 -3.75 -2.75 18.56
CA LEU A 142 -3.69 -3.48 17.30
C LEU A 142 -2.57 -2.94 16.39
N SER A 143 -2.51 -1.61 16.27
CA SER A 143 -1.75 -0.95 15.22
C SER A 143 -0.37 -0.46 15.62
N LEU A 144 -0.10 -0.33 16.93
CA LEU A 144 1.23 -0.02 17.42
C LEU A 144 2.25 -1.08 16.98
N PRO A 145 3.48 -0.69 16.63
CA PRO A 145 4.54 -1.63 16.32
C PRO A 145 4.80 -2.61 17.46
N VAL A 146 5.26 -3.82 17.12
CA VAL A 146 5.57 -4.88 18.09
C VAL A 146 6.62 -4.45 19.12
N ARG A 147 7.67 -3.76 18.67
CA ARG A 147 8.69 -3.14 19.54
C ARG A 147 8.16 -2.07 20.50
N GLU A 148 6.92 -1.61 20.30
CA GLU A 148 6.21 -0.68 21.17
C GLU A 148 5.11 -1.38 21.99
N GLY A 149 5.10 -2.72 22.01
CA GLY A 149 4.13 -3.52 22.78
C GLY A 149 2.76 -3.66 22.12
N GLY A 150 2.63 -3.31 20.83
CA GLY A 150 1.42 -3.55 20.04
C GLY A 150 1.48 -4.85 19.23
N LEU A 151 0.44 -5.11 18.44
CA LEU A 151 0.37 -6.30 17.56
C LEU A 151 1.00 -6.08 16.18
N GLY A 152 1.37 -4.85 15.83
CA GLY A 152 2.00 -4.53 14.56
C GLY A 152 1.09 -4.77 13.35
N LEU A 153 -0.22 -4.51 13.49
CA LEU A 153 -1.22 -4.59 12.43
C LEU A 153 -1.68 -3.17 12.06
N PRO A 154 -0.97 -2.46 11.17
CA PRO A 154 -1.26 -1.07 10.88
C PRO A 154 -2.65 -0.89 10.26
N LEU A 155 -3.30 0.23 10.54
CA LEU A 155 -4.63 0.51 9.98
C LEU A 155 -4.45 1.04 8.55
N HIS A 156 -5.25 0.53 7.62
CA HIS A 156 -5.23 0.92 6.22
C HIS A 156 -5.82 2.31 6.05
N LYS A 157 -6.91 2.62 6.74
CA LYS A 157 -7.61 3.92 6.65
C LYS A 157 -6.68 5.08 6.99
N GLU A 158 -5.89 4.95 8.05
CA GLU A 158 -4.97 6.00 8.50
C GLU A 158 -3.77 6.17 7.54
N LEU A 159 -3.31 5.06 6.92
CA LEU A 159 -2.08 5.06 6.13
C LEU A 159 -2.29 5.41 4.66
N ALA A 160 -3.47 5.12 4.11
CA ALA A 160 -3.72 5.17 2.67
C ALA A 160 -3.33 6.51 2.05
N GLN A 161 -3.74 7.63 2.66
CA GLN A 161 -3.44 8.96 2.15
C GLN A 161 -1.94 9.27 2.15
N GLY A 162 -1.28 9.06 3.30
CA GLY A 162 0.12 9.41 3.48
C GLY A 162 1.06 8.56 2.61
N LEU A 163 0.80 7.25 2.53
CA LEU A 163 1.64 6.34 1.74
C LEU A 163 1.47 6.54 0.24
N TYR A 164 0.26 6.84 -0.22
CA TYR A 164 0.02 7.17 -1.62
C TYR A 164 0.73 8.48 -2.00
N GLN A 165 0.62 9.51 -1.17
CA GLN A 165 1.29 10.79 -1.45
C GLN A 165 2.82 10.65 -1.46
N ALA A 166 3.40 9.94 -0.50
CA ALA A 166 4.83 9.66 -0.45
C ALA A 166 5.32 8.91 -1.71
N ALA A 167 4.55 7.91 -2.16
CA ALA A 167 4.86 7.16 -3.37
C ALA A 167 4.77 8.04 -4.62
N LYS A 168 3.73 8.88 -4.71
CA LYS A 168 3.53 9.83 -5.80
C LYS A 168 4.66 10.86 -5.91
N GLU A 169 5.09 11.43 -4.78
CA GLU A 169 6.23 12.36 -4.74
C GLU A 169 7.53 11.68 -5.17
N THR A 170 7.76 10.45 -4.69
CA THR A 170 8.94 9.66 -5.09
C THR A 170 8.94 9.39 -6.60
N ALA A 171 7.79 8.99 -7.16
CA ALA A 171 7.65 8.75 -8.59
C ALA A 171 7.86 10.04 -9.42
N LYS A 172 7.35 11.18 -8.94
CA LYS A 172 7.56 12.48 -9.58
C LYS A 172 9.04 12.86 -9.64
N LYS A 173 9.79 12.65 -8.55
CA LYS A 173 11.24 12.91 -8.49
C LYS A 173 12.01 12.06 -9.50
N ILE A 174 11.72 10.76 -9.55
CA ILE A 174 12.32 9.84 -10.51
C ILE A 174 12.02 10.31 -11.95
N LEU A 175 10.76 10.67 -12.22
CA LEU A 175 10.36 11.12 -13.55
C LEU A 175 11.07 12.42 -13.95
N ILE A 176 11.18 13.40 -13.05
CA ILE A 176 11.94 14.65 -13.28
C ILE A 176 13.40 14.33 -13.59
N GLY A 177 14.04 13.47 -12.79
CA GLY A 177 15.44 13.08 -13.01
C GLY A 177 15.66 12.41 -14.37
N ILE A 178 14.76 11.51 -14.77
CA ILE A 178 14.80 10.86 -16.08
C ILE A 178 14.60 11.89 -17.19
N THR A 179 13.60 12.76 -17.10
CA THR A 179 13.33 13.77 -18.14
C THR A 179 14.47 14.79 -18.25
N GLY A 180 15.03 15.22 -17.12
CA GLY A 180 16.17 16.16 -17.07
C GLY A 180 17.42 15.56 -17.71
N PHE A 181 17.69 14.28 -17.46
CA PHE A 181 18.78 13.56 -18.12
C PHE A 181 18.62 13.57 -19.65
N PHE A 182 17.42 13.28 -20.16
CA PHE A 182 17.18 13.23 -21.62
C PHE A 182 17.15 14.60 -22.29
N THR A 183 16.78 15.69 -21.58
CA THR A 183 16.82 17.05 -22.14
C THR A 183 18.23 17.63 -22.25
N SER A 184 19.18 17.14 -21.46
CA SER A 184 20.58 17.60 -21.47
C SER A 184 21.45 16.93 -22.55
N TYR A 185 20.91 15.94 -23.27
CA TYR A 185 21.53 15.35 -24.46
C TYR A 185 21.12 16.18 -25.70
N PRO A 186 21.75 17.36 -25.87
CA PRO A 186 22.90 17.45 -26.77
C PRO A 186 24.10 18.28 -26.27
N SER A 187 24.17 18.67 -24.99
CA SER A 187 25.26 19.51 -24.46
C SER A 187 25.88 18.93 -23.19
N LEU A 188 26.59 17.81 -23.34
CA LEU A 188 27.57 17.37 -22.34
C LEU A 188 28.86 18.19 -22.49
N SER A 189 28.79 19.47 -22.13
CA SER A 189 29.94 20.18 -21.58
C SER A 189 29.79 20.12 -20.07
N THR A 190 30.75 19.48 -19.42
CA THR A 190 30.91 19.36 -17.96
C THR A 190 30.46 20.61 -17.21
N SER A 191 29.27 20.56 -16.63
CA SER A 191 28.87 21.45 -15.55
C SER A 191 28.14 20.63 -14.51
N GLU A 192 28.58 20.83 -13.27
CA GLU A 192 28.26 20.06 -12.09
C GLU A 192 26.75 19.89 -11.93
N ALA A 193 26.33 18.66 -11.63
CA ALA A 193 24.96 18.33 -11.30
C ALA A 193 24.54 19.16 -10.07
N GLN A 194 23.90 20.30 -10.32
CA GLN A 194 23.24 21.06 -9.27
C GLN A 194 22.06 20.22 -8.77
N ASN A 195 22.20 19.71 -7.54
CA ASN A 195 21.16 19.01 -6.82
C ASN A 195 19.88 19.86 -6.82
N PRO A 196 18.77 19.41 -7.44
CA PRO A 196 17.52 20.14 -7.36
C PRO A 196 17.03 20.15 -5.91
N SER A 197 17.04 21.36 -5.36
CA SER A 197 16.28 21.90 -4.21
C SER A 197 15.61 20.91 -3.25
N GLN A 198 15.98 21.08 -1.96
CA GLN A 198 15.50 20.39 -0.75
C GLN A 198 14.02 20.62 -0.43
N ASP A 199 13.09 20.24 -1.30
CA ASP A 199 11.71 19.98 -0.88
C ASP A 199 11.54 18.46 -0.70
N GLN A 200 11.99 17.99 0.47
CA GLN A 200 11.95 16.58 0.83
C GLN A 200 10.51 16.20 1.24
N GLY A 201 9.62 16.09 0.25
CA GLY A 201 8.35 15.38 0.44
C GLY A 201 8.61 14.04 1.15
N LYS A 202 7.79 13.75 2.17
CA LYS A 202 8.01 12.63 3.11
C LYS A 202 8.11 11.30 2.37
N SER A 203 9.11 10.50 2.73
CA SER A 203 9.24 9.10 2.33
C SER A 203 8.18 8.23 3.00
N ALA A 204 7.88 7.06 2.43
CA ALA A 204 6.98 6.10 3.05
C ALA A 204 7.43 5.70 4.47
N LYS A 205 8.75 5.61 4.70
CA LYS A 205 9.33 5.28 6.01
C LYS A 205 9.08 6.40 7.03
N GLU A 206 9.19 7.66 6.62
CA GLU A 206 8.90 8.81 7.47
C GLU A 206 7.42 8.90 7.81
N VAL A 207 6.53 8.69 6.83
CA VAL A 207 5.07 8.61 7.07
C VAL A 207 4.76 7.55 8.13
N PHE A 208 5.30 6.34 8.00
CA PHE A 208 5.14 5.29 9.00
C PHE A 208 5.71 5.67 10.37
N LYS A 209 6.88 6.33 10.40
CA LYS A 209 7.56 6.69 11.66
C LYS A 209 6.80 7.77 12.42
N GLU A 210 6.40 8.83 11.72
CA GLU A 210 5.66 9.96 12.31
C GLU A 210 4.30 9.52 12.82
N LEU A 211 3.56 8.73 12.02
CA LEU A 211 2.23 8.26 12.43
C LEU A 211 2.34 7.38 13.69
N ASN A 212 3.29 6.44 13.72
CA ASN A 212 3.49 5.59 14.90
C ASN A 212 3.98 6.39 16.12
N LYS A 213 4.80 7.43 15.92
CA LYS A 213 5.26 8.29 17.02
C LYS A 213 4.10 9.09 17.62
N ALA A 214 3.33 9.78 16.79
CA ALA A 214 2.16 10.54 17.25
C ALA A 214 1.15 9.62 17.96
N LYS A 215 0.90 8.45 17.37
CA LYS A 215 0.04 7.41 17.95
C LYS A 215 0.51 6.95 19.34
N LEU A 216 1.80 6.68 19.49
CA LEU A 216 2.38 6.27 20.77
C LEU A 216 2.28 7.38 21.81
N GLU A 217 2.54 8.63 21.43
CA GLU A 217 2.45 9.79 22.33
C GLU A 217 1.02 9.97 22.86
N THR A 218 0.01 9.94 22.00
CA THR A 218 -1.40 10.01 22.39
C THR A 218 -1.77 8.83 23.30
N PHE A 219 -1.43 7.61 22.88
CA PHE A 219 -1.74 6.41 23.66
C PHE A 219 -1.11 6.43 25.06
N LEU A 220 0.12 6.91 25.21
CA LEU A 220 0.78 6.99 26.51
C LEU A 220 0.19 8.06 27.44
N GLN A 221 -0.49 9.08 26.93
CA GLN A 221 -1.16 10.07 27.77
C GLN A 221 -2.37 9.47 28.49
N ASP A 222 -3.11 8.61 27.80
CA ASP A 222 -4.35 8.01 28.29
C ASP A 222 -4.13 6.74 29.13
N LEU A 223 -2.91 6.17 29.10
CA LEU A 223 -2.64 4.87 29.69
C LEU A 223 -2.24 4.95 31.19
N PRO A 224 -2.89 4.19 32.08
CA PRO A 224 -2.47 4.10 33.49
C PRO A 224 -1.05 3.54 33.64
N ILE A 225 -0.38 3.87 34.74
CA ILE A 225 1.03 3.52 34.99
C ILE A 225 1.28 2.00 34.92
N SER A 226 0.38 1.19 35.48
CA SER A 226 0.48 -0.28 35.44
C SER A 226 0.46 -0.85 34.02
N TYR A 227 -0.37 -0.29 33.14
CA TYR A 227 -0.46 -0.71 31.74
C TYR A 227 0.74 -0.23 30.91
N LYS A 228 1.39 0.88 31.29
CA LYS A 228 2.66 1.31 30.66
C LYS A 228 3.78 0.28 30.89
N GLN A 229 3.82 -0.31 32.08
CA GLN A 229 4.78 -1.36 32.44
C GLN A 229 4.51 -2.65 31.67
N ALA A 230 3.25 -3.12 31.64
CA ALA A 230 2.86 -4.29 30.86
C ALA A 230 3.14 -4.13 29.35
N ARG A 231 2.99 -2.92 28.79
CA ARG A 231 3.36 -2.62 27.40
C ARG A 231 4.87 -2.81 27.16
N LEU A 232 5.71 -2.32 28.08
CA LEU A 232 7.17 -2.45 27.97
C LEU A 232 7.61 -3.92 28.08
N GLU A 233 6.97 -4.70 28.95
CA GLU A 233 7.18 -6.15 29.02
C GLU A 233 6.76 -6.83 27.71
N ASN A 234 5.56 -6.53 27.18
CA ASN A 234 5.15 -7.08 25.88
C ASN A 234 6.10 -6.70 24.74
N ALA A 235 6.63 -5.48 24.75
CA ALA A 235 7.60 -5.00 23.78
C ALA A 235 8.90 -5.82 23.81
N SER A 236 9.36 -6.25 24.99
CA SER A 236 10.57 -7.06 25.13
C SER A 236 10.34 -8.54 24.78
N TYR A 237 9.13 -9.07 24.97
CA TYR A 237 8.81 -10.47 24.64
C TYR A 237 8.52 -10.70 23.15
N LEU A 238 7.93 -9.71 22.47
CA LEU A 238 7.46 -9.87 21.09
C LEU A 238 8.40 -9.23 20.05
N GLY A 239 9.27 -8.30 20.48
CA GLY A 239 10.11 -7.42 19.65
C GLY A 239 11.55 -7.88 19.49
#